data_AF-A0A8S2EBS6-F1
#
_entry.id   AF-A0A8S2EBS6-F1
#
_cell.length_a   1.000
_cell.length_b   1.000
_cell.length_c   1.000
_cell.angle_alpha   90.00
_cell.angle_beta   90.00
_cell.angle_gamma   90.00
#
_symmetry.space_group_name_H-M   'P 1'
#
loop_
_entity.id
_entity.type
_entity.pdbx_description
1 polymer ?
#
loop_
_entity_poly.entity_id
_entity_poly.type
_entity_poly.pdbx_seq_one_letter_code
_entity_poly.pdbx_strand_id
1 'polypeptide(L)'
;FSCTPSDAFKIRSFTFYNEQNILMTSVKLCEIDECKRRAATLCHHCHKDVCKKHFNEHADSLNDELHPLTDQINELATKLSALSSSYITQQSYALLDEWRNGSCQLIEQLYQLKKHEIDVLVNDNFIEIKNEKEKVIRSLEENIKKFIRDDDVTHDAIEEMKETLRNVDKQIAELKDSFIHVQTSTVHIDKNCVIIHSRFLSHHNQKCK
;
A
#
# COMPACT_ATOMS: atom_id res chain seq x y z
N PHE A 1 -11.68 40.39 18.32
CA PHE A 1 -12.96 40.64 17.63
C PHE A 1 -14.05 39.86 18.33
N SER A 2 -14.66 40.52 19.31
CA SER A 2 -15.87 40.11 20.02
C SER A 2 -17.09 40.38 19.14
N CYS A 3 -17.98 39.40 19.00
CA CYS A 3 -19.39 39.61 18.62
C CYS A 3 -20.23 38.40 19.08
N THR A 4 -20.91 38.53 20.21
CA THR A 4 -22.31 38.10 20.35
C THR A 4 -23.18 39.30 19.96
N PRO A 5 -24.41 39.11 19.42
CA PRO A 5 -25.62 39.03 20.24
C PRO A 5 -26.60 37.93 19.76
N SER A 6 -27.29 37.20 20.65
CA SER A 6 -28.59 37.56 21.23
C SER A 6 -29.69 37.75 20.20
N ASP A 7 -30.44 36.69 19.90
CA ASP A 7 -31.81 36.80 19.39
C ASP A 7 -32.77 36.01 20.28
N ALA A 8 -33.46 36.79 21.11
CA ALA A 8 -34.55 36.37 21.95
C ALA A 8 -35.73 35.92 21.09
N PHE A 9 -36.13 34.67 21.23
CA PHE A 9 -37.40 34.19 20.70
C PHE A 9 -38.55 34.95 21.39
N LYS A 10 -39.23 35.79 20.61
CA LYS A 10 -40.44 36.52 21.00
C LYS A 10 -41.51 35.54 21.51
N ILE A 11 -41.74 35.54 22.82
CA ILE A 11 -42.93 34.96 23.44
C ILE A 11 -44.13 35.79 22.99
N ARG A 12 -44.93 35.27 22.04
CA ARG A 12 -46.25 35.81 21.75
C ARG A 12 -47.17 35.48 22.93
N SER A 13 -47.50 36.50 23.70
CA SER A 13 -48.60 36.52 24.65
C SER A 13 -49.90 36.15 23.94
N PHE A 14 -50.47 34.99 24.26
CA PHE A 14 -51.86 34.67 23.91
C PHE A 14 -52.74 34.93 25.14
N THR A 15 -53.55 35.97 25.02
CA THR A 15 -54.62 36.36 25.93
C THR A 15 -55.65 35.24 26.06
N PHE A 16 -55.98 34.87 27.29
CA PHE A 16 -57.15 34.07 27.61
C PHE A 16 -58.42 34.88 27.29
N TYR A 17 -59.20 34.44 26.30
CA TYR A 17 -60.60 34.83 26.16
C TYR A 17 -61.48 33.74 26.75
N ASN A 18 -62.29 34.14 27.71
CA ASN A 18 -63.25 33.33 28.43
C ASN A 18 -64.64 33.76 27.93
N GLU A 19 -65.31 32.92 27.13
CA GLU A 19 -66.73 33.12 26.81
C GLU A 19 -67.49 31.83 27.06
N GLN A 20 -68.50 31.96 27.93
CA GLN A 20 -69.46 30.93 28.28
C GLN A 20 -70.36 30.64 27.09
N ASN A 21 -70.39 29.38 26.64
CA ASN A 21 -71.52 28.82 25.92
C ASN A 21 -71.66 27.34 26.30
N ILE A 22 -72.71 27.03 27.05
CA ILE A 22 -73.09 25.68 27.46
C ILE A 22 -73.83 25.04 26.28
N LEU A 23 -73.11 24.23 25.53
CA LEU A 23 -73.63 23.17 24.67
C LEU A 23 -72.78 21.93 25.00
N MET A 24 -73.42 20.80 25.29
CA MET A 24 -72.76 19.54 25.65
C MET A 24 -71.91 19.01 24.48
N THR A 25 -70.72 19.58 24.28
CA THR A 25 -69.62 18.95 23.55
C THR A 25 -68.87 18.08 24.53
N SER A 26 -68.80 16.78 24.26
CA SER A 26 -68.02 15.82 25.05
C SER A 26 -66.65 16.41 25.40
N VAL A 27 -66.38 16.60 26.70
CA VAL A 27 -65.09 17.09 27.16
C VAL A 27 -64.05 16.05 26.76
N LYS A 28 -63.24 16.36 25.74
CA LYS A 28 -62.12 15.49 25.36
C LYS A 28 -61.12 15.43 26.51
N LEU A 29 -60.90 14.22 26.99
CA LEU A 29 -59.91 13.94 28.02
C LEU A 29 -58.56 13.68 27.36
N CYS A 30 -57.49 13.85 28.13
CA CYS A 30 -56.16 13.47 27.71
C CYS A 30 -56.11 11.98 27.37
N GLU A 31 -55.63 11.64 26.18
CA GLU A 31 -55.52 10.26 25.68
C GLU A 31 -54.25 9.53 26.17
N ILE A 32 -53.64 10.03 27.25
CA ILE A 32 -52.55 9.33 27.95
C ILE A 32 -53.18 8.53 29.08
N ASP A 33 -52.77 7.27 29.20
CA ASP A 33 -53.32 6.32 30.17
C ASP A 33 -53.33 6.91 31.59
N GLU A 34 -54.43 6.64 32.31
CA GLU A 34 -54.70 7.13 33.67
C GLU A 34 -54.85 8.67 33.83
N CYS A 35 -54.78 9.45 32.75
CA CYS A 35 -54.93 10.91 32.81
C CYS A 35 -56.40 11.36 32.77
N LYS A 36 -56.90 11.90 33.89
CA LYS A 36 -58.27 12.46 33.97
C LYS A 36 -58.37 13.94 33.59
N ARG A 37 -57.28 14.56 33.11
CA ARG A 37 -57.25 16.00 32.77
C ARG A 37 -57.87 16.23 31.39
N ARG A 38 -58.45 17.42 31.19
CA ARG A 38 -58.94 17.84 29.87
C ARG A 38 -57.79 17.94 28.88
N ALA A 39 -58.02 17.46 27.66
CA ALA A 39 -57.12 17.72 26.55
C ALA A 39 -57.03 19.23 26.32
N ALA A 40 -55.82 19.71 26.07
CA ALA A 40 -55.54 21.12 25.80
C ALA A 40 -55.08 21.33 24.35
N THR A 41 -54.46 20.31 23.73
CA THR A 41 -53.97 20.37 22.36
C THR A 41 -53.84 18.96 21.77
N LEU A 42 -53.92 18.86 20.45
CA LEU A 42 -53.51 17.66 19.71
C LEU A 42 -51.99 17.68 19.53
N CYS A 43 -51.31 16.60 19.93
CA CYS A 43 -49.90 16.43 19.60
C CYS A 43 -49.76 15.89 18.17
N HIS A 44 -49.09 16.62 17.28
CA HIS A 44 -48.90 16.19 15.89
C HIS A 44 -47.91 15.03 15.71
N HIS A 45 -47.00 14.82 16.66
CA HIS A 45 -46.08 13.68 16.60
C HIS A 45 -46.81 12.37 16.94
N CYS A 46 -47.55 12.34 18.04
CA CYS A 46 -48.26 11.13 18.49
C CYS A 46 -49.69 11.00 17.94
N HIS A 47 -50.23 12.05 17.31
CA HIS A 47 -51.63 12.16 16.88
C HIS A 47 -52.65 11.93 18.02
N LYS A 48 -52.28 12.34 19.25
CA LYS A 48 -53.10 12.18 20.46
C LYS A 48 -53.52 13.51 21.07
N ASP A 49 -54.76 13.59 21.55
CA ASP A 49 -55.28 14.73 22.30
C ASP A 49 -54.69 14.71 23.73
N VAL A 50 -53.81 15.66 24.07
CA VAL A 50 -53.04 15.66 25.32
C VAL A 50 -53.31 16.90 26.17
N CYS A 51 -53.25 16.75 27.50
CA CYS A 51 -53.29 17.89 28.41
C CYS A 51 -51.95 18.66 28.39
N LYS A 52 -51.95 19.92 28.82
CA LYS A 52 -50.76 20.79 28.82
C LYS A 52 -49.55 20.16 29.53
N LYS A 53 -49.76 19.41 30.62
CA LYS A 53 -48.68 18.74 31.37
C LYS A 53 -47.98 17.70 30.48
N HIS A 54 -48.75 16.77 29.93
CA HIS A 54 -48.22 15.71 29.07
C HIS A 54 -47.66 16.22 27.74
N PHE A 55 -48.21 17.32 27.21
CA PHE A 55 -47.61 17.99 26.05
C PHE A 55 -46.21 18.54 26.36
N ASN A 56 -46.05 19.17 27.53
CA ASN A 56 -44.74 19.67 27.97
C ASN A 56 -43.77 18.51 28.26
N GLU A 57 -44.19 17.47 28.97
CA GLU A 57 -43.34 16.29 29.23
C GLU A 57 -42.89 15.62 27.92
N HIS A 58 -43.74 15.61 26.91
CA HIS A 58 -43.37 15.11 25.59
C HIS A 58 -42.40 16.05 24.85
N ALA A 59 -42.61 17.36 24.93
CA ALA A 59 -41.67 18.33 24.37
C ALA A 59 -40.30 18.27 25.08
N ASP A 60 -40.30 18.06 26.40
CA ASP A 60 -39.09 17.87 27.21
C ASP A 60 -38.39 16.58 26.80
N SER A 61 -39.11 15.46 26.67
CA SER A 61 -38.56 14.19 26.19
C SER A 61 -37.95 14.27 24.79
N LEU A 62 -38.55 15.04 23.88
CA LEU A 62 -37.99 15.26 22.54
C LEU A 62 -36.74 16.16 22.59
N ASN A 63 -36.71 17.15 23.49
CA ASN A 63 -35.51 17.95 23.71
C ASN A 63 -34.39 17.11 24.34
N ASP A 64 -34.73 16.17 25.22
CA ASP A 64 -33.77 15.25 25.82
C ASP A 64 -33.08 14.35 24.76
N GLU A 65 -33.75 14.04 23.65
CA GLU A 65 -33.16 13.31 22.51
C GLU A 65 -32.12 14.13 21.72
N LEU A 66 -32.12 15.47 21.84
CA LEU A 66 -31.13 16.30 21.16
C LEU A 66 -29.73 16.16 21.77
N HIS A 67 -29.65 15.84 23.07
CA HIS A 67 -28.39 15.59 23.76
C HIS A 67 -27.60 14.41 23.17
N PRO A 68 -28.15 13.18 23.09
CA PRO A 68 -27.43 12.05 22.51
C PRO A 68 -27.12 12.23 21.03
N LEU A 69 -27.94 12.98 20.28
CA LEU A 69 -27.63 13.34 18.89
C LEU A 69 -26.43 14.29 18.80
N THR A 70 -26.34 15.26 19.71
CA THR A 70 -25.19 16.17 19.80
C THR A 70 -23.91 15.41 20.15
N ASP A 71 -24.00 14.45 21.07
CA ASP A 71 -22.86 13.59 21.44
C ASP A 71 -22.39 12.75 20.25
N GLN A 72 -23.32 12.17 19.47
CA GLN A 72 -22.98 11.43 18.25
C GLN A 72 -22.31 12.33 17.20
N ILE A 73 -22.81 13.56 17.01
CA ILE A 73 -22.19 14.54 16.10
C ILE A 73 -20.77 14.87 16.55
N ASN A 74 -20.55 15.11 17.84
CA ASN A 74 -19.24 15.42 18.39
C ASN A 74 -18.28 14.23 18.28
N GLU A 75 -18.76 13.00 18.49
CA GLU A 75 -17.97 11.79 18.28
C GLU A 75 -17.54 11.64 16.82
N LEU A 76 -18.45 11.84 15.87
CA LEU A 76 -18.15 11.80 14.45
C LEU A 76 -17.18 12.91 14.03
N ALA A 77 -17.36 14.13 14.53
CA ALA A 77 -16.45 15.24 14.28
C ALA A 77 -15.05 14.96 14.82
N THR A 78 -14.95 14.36 16.01
CA THR A 78 -13.69 13.95 16.62
C THR A 78 -13.00 12.88 15.77
N LYS A 79 -13.73 11.83 15.36
CA LYS A 79 -13.20 10.78 14.46
C LYS A 79 -12.71 11.36 13.15
N LEU A 80 -13.46 12.27 12.54
CA LEU A 80 -13.07 12.93 11.30
C LEU A 80 -11.82 13.80 11.49
N SER A 81 -11.72 14.54 12.59
CA SER A 81 -10.55 15.36 12.91
C SER A 81 -9.29 14.53 13.18
N ALA A 82 -9.47 13.32 13.71
CA ALA A 82 -8.39 12.36 13.96
C ALA A 82 -7.88 11.70 12.68
N LEU A 83 -8.65 11.72 11.57
CA LEU A 83 -8.18 11.31 10.25
C LEU A 83 -7.16 12.33 9.74
N SER A 84 -5.89 12.13 10.09
CA SER A 84 -4.81 12.94 9.55
C SER A 84 -4.45 12.47 8.14
N SER A 85 -4.23 13.43 7.24
CA SER A 85 -3.64 13.17 5.92
C SER A 85 -2.32 12.40 6.06
N SER A 86 -1.52 12.74 7.07
CA SER A 86 -0.27 12.06 7.43
C SER A 86 -0.48 10.56 7.63
N TYR A 87 -1.46 10.15 8.44
CA TYR A 87 -1.74 8.73 8.70
C TYR A 87 -2.10 7.97 7.43
N ILE A 88 -2.95 8.55 6.58
CA ILE A 88 -3.37 7.95 5.31
C ILE A 88 -2.17 7.83 4.34
N THR A 89 -1.33 8.86 4.25
CA THR A 89 -0.13 8.83 3.40
C THR A 89 0.92 7.85 3.90
N GLN A 90 1.11 7.74 5.21
CA GLN A 90 2.10 6.82 5.79
C GLN A 90 1.80 5.36 5.47
N GLN A 91 0.54 4.94 5.56
CA GLN A 91 0.16 3.58 5.16
C GLN A 91 0.42 3.33 3.67
N SER A 92 0.11 4.30 2.82
CA SER A 92 0.35 4.19 1.38
C SER A 92 1.85 4.10 1.07
N TYR A 93 2.68 4.89 1.74
CA TYR A 93 4.13 4.85 1.59
C TYR A 93 4.73 3.55 2.09
N ALA A 94 4.23 2.98 3.19
CA ALA A 94 4.69 1.68 3.66
C ALA A 94 4.51 0.57 2.61
N LEU A 95 3.39 0.57 1.88
CA LEU A 95 3.17 -0.37 0.78
C LEU A 95 4.14 -0.15 -0.40
N LEU A 96 4.47 1.12 -0.71
CA LEU A 96 5.47 1.44 -1.72
C LEU A 96 6.87 0.98 -1.31
N ASP A 97 7.22 1.18 -0.04
CA ASP A 97 8.50 0.74 0.51
C ASP A 97 8.62 -0.79 0.50
N GLU A 98 7.56 -1.51 0.85
CA GLU A 98 7.52 -2.97 0.77
C GLU A 98 7.73 -3.46 -0.67
N TRP A 99 7.00 -2.88 -1.64
CA TRP A 99 7.16 -3.21 -3.06
C TRP A 99 8.59 -2.92 -3.55
N ARG A 100 9.14 -1.76 -3.19
CA ARG A 100 10.51 -1.36 -3.54
C ARG A 100 11.52 -2.36 -2.98
N ASN A 101 11.43 -2.65 -1.68
CA ASN A 101 12.37 -3.53 -1.00
C ASN A 101 12.30 -4.95 -1.57
N GLY A 102 11.09 -5.49 -1.78
CA GLY A 102 10.91 -6.80 -2.39
C GLY A 102 11.49 -6.87 -3.81
N SER A 103 11.26 -5.84 -4.63
CA SER A 103 11.82 -5.78 -5.99
C SER A 103 13.35 -5.74 -5.99
N CYS A 104 13.96 -4.94 -5.12
CA CYS A 104 15.42 -4.90 -4.97
C CYS A 104 15.99 -6.24 -4.50
N GLN A 105 15.32 -6.93 -3.57
CA GLN A 105 15.74 -8.25 -3.10
C GLN A 105 15.73 -9.30 -4.21
N LEU A 106 14.72 -9.28 -5.09
CA LEU A 106 14.67 -10.20 -6.24
C LEU A 106 15.83 -9.96 -7.21
N ILE A 107 16.16 -8.69 -7.49
CA ILE A 107 17.32 -8.34 -8.33
C ILE A 107 18.61 -8.84 -7.69
N GLU A 108 18.78 -8.64 -6.38
CA GLU A 108 19.96 -9.08 -5.64
C GLU A 108 20.09 -10.60 -5.66
N GLN A 109 19.00 -11.34 -5.44
CA GLN A 109 19.01 -12.80 -5.51
C GLN A 109 19.43 -13.31 -6.89
N LEU A 110 18.90 -12.72 -7.97
CA LEU A 110 19.29 -13.06 -9.33
C LEU A 110 20.77 -12.77 -9.58
N TYR A 111 21.26 -11.62 -9.11
CA TYR A 111 22.67 -11.25 -9.23
C TYR A 111 23.58 -12.26 -8.52
N GLN A 112 23.27 -12.62 -7.27
CA GLN A 112 24.05 -13.61 -6.51
C GLN A 112 24.02 -14.99 -7.17
N LEU A 113 22.86 -15.42 -7.69
CA LEU A 113 22.73 -16.67 -8.42
C LEU A 113 23.65 -16.68 -9.66
N LYS A 114 23.64 -15.62 -10.47
CA LYS A 114 24.48 -15.53 -11.67
C LYS A 114 25.96 -15.44 -11.34
N LYS A 115 26.32 -14.79 -10.24
CA LYS A 115 27.69 -14.80 -9.75
C LYS A 115 28.13 -16.21 -9.36
N HIS A 116 27.28 -16.96 -8.67
CA HIS A 116 27.58 -18.35 -8.32
C HIS A 116 27.71 -19.24 -9.56
N GLU A 117 26.86 -19.08 -10.57
CA GLU A 117 26.98 -19.79 -11.85
C GLU A 117 28.34 -19.51 -12.52
N ILE A 118 28.81 -18.26 -12.51
CA ILE A 118 30.15 -17.89 -12.99
C ILE A 118 31.23 -18.61 -12.18
N ASP A 119 31.15 -18.58 -10.85
CA ASP A 119 32.14 -19.21 -9.98
C ASP A 119 32.23 -20.73 -10.25
N VAL A 120 31.10 -21.41 -10.45
CA VAL A 120 31.08 -22.84 -10.80
C VAL A 120 31.72 -23.08 -12.17
N LEU A 121 31.36 -22.29 -13.19
CA LEU A 121 31.93 -22.41 -14.53
C LEU A 121 33.46 -22.20 -14.54
N VAL A 122 33.96 -21.24 -13.75
CA VAL A 122 35.40 -21.04 -13.58
C VAL A 122 36.02 -22.22 -12.82
N ASN A 123 35.49 -22.56 -11.65
CA ASN A 123 36.13 -23.56 -10.80
C ASN A 123 36.15 -24.95 -11.45
N ASP A 124 35.10 -25.34 -12.16
CA ASP A 124 35.04 -26.66 -12.76
C ASP A 124 35.78 -26.68 -14.11
N ASN A 125 35.41 -25.80 -15.04
CA ASN A 125 35.91 -25.90 -16.41
C ASN A 125 37.28 -25.23 -16.61
N PHE A 126 37.53 -24.07 -15.97
CA PHE A 126 38.81 -23.37 -16.16
C PHE A 126 39.96 -24.16 -15.52
N ILE A 127 39.73 -24.74 -14.33
CA ILE A 127 40.75 -25.51 -13.63
C ILE A 127 41.10 -26.77 -14.43
N GLU A 128 40.10 -27.48 -14.97
CA GLU A 128 40.35 -28.65 -15.81
C GLU A 128 41.15 -28.30 -17.07
N ILE A 129 40.71 -27.29 -17.83
CA ILE A 129 41.40 -26.87 -19.05
C ILE A 129 42.82 -26.40 -18.74
N LYS A 130 43.01 -25.62 -17.67
CA LYS A 130 44.33 -25.19 -17.20
C LYS A 130 45.23 -26.40 -16.91
N ASN A 131 44.73 -27.37 -16.16
CA ASN A 131 45.48 -28.58 -15.82
C ASN A 131 45.87 -29.39 -17.06
N GLU A 132 45.00 -29.46 -18.08
CA GLU A 132 45.34 -30.07 -19.37
C GLU A 132 46.48 -29.33 -20.08
N LYS A 133 46.41 -28.00 -20.16
CA LYS A 133 47.50 -27.23 -20.81
C LYS A 133 48.82 -27.35 -20.05
N GLU A 134 48.78 -27.36 -18.72
CA GLU A 134 49.97 -27.61 -17.91
C GLU A 134 50.57 -29.00 -18.15
N LYS A 135 49.74 -30.05 -18.37
CA LYS A 135 50.24 -31.39 -18.72
C LYS A 135 50.95 -31.38 -20.08
N VAL A 136 50.39 -30.68 -21.08
CA VAL A 136 51.03 -30.55 -22.40
C VAL A 136 52.38 -29.83 -22.29
N ILE A 137 52.43 -28.73 -21.53
CA ILE A 137 53.68 -27.99 -21.29
C ILE A 137 54.72 -28.87 -20.60
N ARG A 138 54.35 -29.60 -19.54
CA ARG A 138 55.26 -30.54 -18.85
C ARG A 138 55.77 -31.64 -19.78
N SER A 139 54.92 -32.19 -20.65
CA SER A 139 55.33 -33.19 -21.63
C SER A 139 56.33 -32.63 -22.65
N LEU A 140 56.13 -31.39 -23.12
CA LEU A 140 57.10 -30.71 -23.98
C LEU A 140 58.45 -30.52 -23.27
N GLU A 141 58.45 -30.09 -22.01
CA GLU A 141 59.67 -29.95 -21.21
C GLU A 141 60.43 -31.28 -21.04
N GLU A 142 59.70 -32.37 -20.77
CA GLU A 142 60.27 -33.71 -20.65
C GLU A 142 60.88 -34.20 -21.96
N ASN A 143 60.19 -33.98 -23.08
CA ASN A 143 60.68 -34.32 -24.42
C ASN A 143 61.95 -33.54 -24.76
N ILE A 144 61.97 -32.22 -24.52
CA ILE A 144 63.16 -31.39 -24.72
C ILE A 144 64.34 -31.92 -23.88
N LYS A 145 64.12 -32.22 -22.59
CA LYS A 145 65.16 -32.78 -21.71
C LYS A 145 65.67 -34.13 -22.22
N LYS A 146 64.79 -34.97 -22.78
CA LYS A 146 65.15 -36.26 -23.36
C LYS A 146 66.04 -36.08 -24.59
N PHE A 147 65.63 -35.24 -25.54
CA PHE A 147 66.42 -34.96 -26.74
C PHE A 147 67.79 -34.37 -26.43
N ILE A 148 67.89 -33.48 -25.43
CA ILE A 148 69.18 -32.94 -24.98
C ILE A 148 70.10 -34.03 -24.40
N ARG A 149 69.53 -35.00 -23.66
CA ARG A 149 70.32 -36.10 -23.07
C ARG A 149 70.77 -37.12 -24.10
N ASP A 150 69.88 -37.45 -25.04
CA ASP A 150 70.10 -38.53 -26.00
C ASP A 150 70.92 -38.05 -27.21
N ASP A 151 71.11 -36.72 -27.38
CA ASP A 151 71.81 -36.04 -28.49
C ASP A 151 71.32 -36.48 -29.90
N ASP A 152 70.09 -36.99 -29.95
CA ASP A 152 69.44 -37.53 -31.14
C ASP A 152 68.09 -36.83 -31.32
N VAL A 153 68.12 -35.70 -32.02
CA VAL A 153 66.92 -34.92 -32.34
C VAL A 153 66.83 -34.71 -33.84
N THR A 154 65.66 -35.01 -34.40
CA THR A 154 65.37 -34.71 -35.80
C THR A 154 64.84 -33.30 -35.95
N HIS A 155 65.08 -32.69 -37.11
CA HIS A 155 64.50 -31.39 -37.45
C HIS A 155 62.97 -31.41 -37.36
N ASP A 156 62.34 -32.51 -37.81
CA ASP A 156 60.89 -32.69 -37.77
C ASP A 156 60.33 -32.70 -36.35
N ALA A 157 61.03 -33.33 -35.39
CA ALA A 157 60.64 -33.32 -33.98
C ALA A 157 60.69 -31.91 -33.38
N ILE A 158 61.68 -31.10 -33.78
CA ILE A 158 61.78 -29.69 -33.36
C ILE A 158 60.60 -28.88 -33.90
N GLU A 159 60.25 -29.05 -35.18
CA GLU A 159 59.14 -28.33 -35.79
C GLU A 159 57.78 -28.74 -35.19
N GLU A 160 57.57 -30.01 -34.88
CA GLU A 160 56.37 -30.50 -34.18
C GLU A 160 56.24 -29.88 -32.78
N MET A 161 57.33 -29.80 -32.02
CA MET A 161 57.33 -29.15 -30.71
C MET A 161 57.05 -27.64 -30.81
N LYS A 162 57.63 -26.95 -31.78
CA LYS A 162 57.35 -25.52 -32.02
C LYS A 162 55.89 -25.29 -32.38
N GLU A 163 55.30 -26.15 -33.22
CA GLU A 163 53.89 -26.05 -33.58
C GLU A 163 52.98 -26.27 -32.38
N THR A 164 53.30 -27.27 -31.55
CA THR A 164 52.56 -27.52 -30.31
C THR A 164 52.66 -26.33 -29.36
N LEU A 165 53.84 -25.73 -29.20
CA LEU A 165 54.04 -24.54 -28.37
C LEU A 165 53.19 -23.35 -28.87
N ARG A 166 53.21 -23.08 -30.18
CA ARG A 166 52.39 -22.02 -30.80
C ARG A 166 50.90 -22.25 -30.57
N ASN A 167 50.45 -23.49 -30.70
CA ASN A 167 49.04 -23.84 -30.51
C ASN A 167 48.61 -23.68 -29.03
N VAL A 168 49.45 -24.08 -28.09
CA VAL A 168 49.19 -23.88 -26.65
C VAL A 168 49.13 -22.39 -26.31
N ASP A 169 50.06 -21.59 -26.82
CA ASP A 169 50.09 -20.13 -26.61
C ASP A 169 48.81 -19.46 -27.12
N LYS A 170 48.37 -19.82 -28.34
CA LYS A 170 47.11 -19.36 -28.92
C LYS A 170 45.90 -19.70 -28.04
N GLN A 171 45.81 -20.95 -27.57
CA GLN A 171 44.69 -21.39 -26.73
C GLN A 171 44.68 -20.70 -25.37
N ILE A 172 45.86 -20.42 -24.79
CA ILE A 172 45.96 -19.64 -23.54
C ILE A 172 45.44 -18.21 -23.75
N ALA A 173 45.78 -17.59 -24.88
CA ALA A 173 45.27 -16.26 -25.23
C ALA A 173 43.73 -16.26 -25.38
N GLU A 174 43.18 -17.25 -26.07
CA GLU A 174 41.72 -17.39 -26.25
C GLU A 174 40.99 -17.56 -24.90
N LEU A 175 41.54 -18.36 -23.99
CA LEU A 175 41.01 -18.52 -22.63
C LEU A 175 41.05 -17.22 -21.84
N LYS A 176 42.11 -16.40 -21.99
CA LYS A 176 42.20 -15.13 -21.27
C LYS A 176 41.12 -14.14 -21.69
N ASP A 177 40.82 -14.10 -22.99
CA ASP A 177 40.00 -13.03 -23.57
C ASP A 177 38.51 -13.39 -23.64
N SER A 178 38.14 -14.67 -23.61
CA SER A 178 36.77 -15.09 -23.94
C SER A 178 36.19 -16.24 -23.11
N PHE A 179 36.83 -16.64 -22.00
CA PHE A 179 36.38 -17.80 -21.24
C PHE A 179 34.95 -17.69 -20.70
N ILE A 180 34.53 -16.49 -20.25
CA ILE A 180 33.14 -16.23 -19.86
C ILE A 180 32.63 -14.99 -20.57
N HIS A 181 31.49 -15.13 -21.23
CA HIS A 181 30.73 -14.03 -21.79
C HIS A 181 29.43 -13.82 -21.01
N VAL A 182 29.26 -12.64 -20.44
CA VAL A 182 28.03 -12.26 -19.73
C VAL A 182 27.27 -11.24 -20.58
N GLN A 183 26.07 -11.62 -21.01
CA GLN A 183 25.14 -10.70 -21.67
C GLN A 183 24.08 -10.25 -20.67
N THR A 184 23.90 -8.93 -20.53
CA THR A 184 22.87 -8.35 -19.67
C THR A 184 21.82 -7.61 -20.51
N SER A 185 20.59 -7.60 -20.01
CA SER A 185 19.50 -6.76 -20.53
C SER A 185 19.01 -5.86 -19.42
N THR A 186 18.56 -4.65 -19.77
CA THR A 186 18.04 -3.70 -18.79
C THR A 186 16.71 -4.19 -18.23
N VAL A 187 16.55 -4.12 -16.90
CA VAL A 187 15.27 -4.37 -16.26
C VAL A 187 14.34 -3.18 -16.53
N HIS A 188 13.24 -3.42 -17.24
CA HIS A 188 12.24 -2.41 -17.50
C HIS A 188 11.17 -2.40 -16.40
N ILE A 189 11.22 -1.38 -15.54
CA ILE A 189 10.17 -1.10 -14.56
C ILE A 189 9.30 0.01 -15.14
N ASP A 190 8.02 -0.28 -15.36
CA ASP A 190 7.07 0.69 -15.90
C ASP A 190 6.21 1.34 -14.82
N LYS A 191 5.51 2.41 -15.19
CA LYS A 191 4.62 3.16 -14.30
C LYS A 191 3.37 2.39 -13.86
N ASN A 192 3.06 1.28 -14.52
CA ASN A 192 1.91 0.43 -14.21
C ASN A 192 2.27 -0.66 -13.20
N CYS A 193 3.56 -0.84 -12.87
CA CYS A 193 3.99 -1.70 -11.76
C CYS A 193 3.41 -1.25 -10.41
N VAL A 194 3.05 0.03 -10.28
CA VAL A 194 2.40 0.61 -9.10
C VAL A 194 1.26 1.51 -9.54
N ILE A 195 0.03 1.19 -9.14
CA ILE A 195 -1.15 1.97 -9.50
C ILE A 195 -1.77 2.56 -8.23
N ILE A 196 -1.94 3.88 -8.21
CA ILE A 196 -2.56 4.59 -7.09
C ILE A 196 -4.00 4.94 -7.50
N HIS A 197 -4.98 4.47 -6.72
CA HIS A 197 -6.39 4.76 -6.93
C HIS A 197 -6.98 5.54 -5.75
N SER A 198 -7.69 6.62 -6.03
CA SER A 198 -8.56 7.29 -5.05
C SER A 198 -10.00 6.84 -5.24
N ARG A 199 -10.61 6.31 -4.18
CA ARG A 199 -12.00 5.84 -4.20
C ARG A 199 -13.04 6.98 -4.15
N PHE A 200 -12.62 8.22 -3.86
CA PHE A 200 -13.54 9.34 -3.61
C PHE A 200 -13.57 10.40 -4.72
N LEU A 201 -12.62 10.38 -5.66
CA LEU A 201 -12.54 11.38 -6.74
C LEU A 201 -13.47 11.09 -7.93
N SER A 202 -14.08 9.90 -8.01
CA SER A 202 -14.97 9.50 -9.11
C SER A 202 -16.41 10.01 -9.00
N HIS A 203 -16.81 10.64 -7.88
CA HIS A 203 -18.19 11.12 -7.67
C HIS A 203 -18.37 12.64 -7.62
N HIS A 204 -17.28 13.43 -7.58
CA HIS A 204 -17.40 14.89 -7.47
C HIS A 204 -17.62 15.63 -8.80
N ASN A 205 -17.41 14.98 -9.94
CA ASN A 205 -17.59 15.60 -11.26
C ASN A 205 -19.01 15.47 -11.85
N GLN A 206 -19.98 14.95 -11.10
CA GLN A 206 -21.36 14.74 -11.60
C GLN A 206 -22.42 15.66 -10.98
N LYS A 207 -22.07 16.58 -10.08
CA LYS A 207 -23.04 17.46 -9.37
C LYS A 207 -22.85 18.96 -9.56
N CYS A 208 -22.00 19.40 -10.49
CA CYS A 208 -21.93 20.80 -10.92
C CYS A 208 -22.29 20.91 -12.41
N LYS A 209 -23.57 20.77 -12.73
CA LYS A 209 -24.22 21.33 -13.92
C LYS A 209 -25.65 21.71 -13.56
#